data_AF-A0A7C0WEN9-F1
#
_entry.id   AF-A0A7C0WEN9-F1
#
_cell.length_a   1.000
_cell.length_b   1.000
_cell.length_c   1.000
_cell.angle_alpha   90.00
_cell.angle_beta   90.00
_cell.angle_gamma   90.00
#
_symmetry.space_group_name_H-M   'P 1'
#
loop_
_entity.id
_entity.type
_entity.pdbx_description
1 polymer ?
#
loop_
_entity_poly.entity_id
_entity_poly.type
_entity_poly.pdbx_seq_one_letter_code
_entity_poly.pdbx_strand_id
1 'polypeptide(L)'
;ALATSCNGKVFYDPLGEFTNWRKRLLEFYPEDVRLKKIASRCMTVAQSGQYNFARSVKRGEYFAAQYAETKFCADVISMVFLINKKYAPYHKWMHRAVRELPVLGENIFLKIGDLITSHEYQKKIAIIEDICSLVLKQLRNEGLTDFSGDFLLDHGPIIQSRIKDPSLRGKNVWVG
;
A
#
# COMPACT_ATOMS: atom_id res chain seq x y z
N ALA A 1 -11.40 2.62 -11.68
CA ALA A 1 -11.92 3.82 -12.36
C ALA A 1 -10.87 4.93 -12.45
N LEU A 2 -10.36 5.47 -11.33
CA LEU A 2 -9.43 6.62 -11.36
C LEU A 2 -8.13 6.39 -12.15
N ALA A 3 -7.48 5.24 -11.97
CA ALA A 3 -6.29 4.88 -12.76
C ALA A 3 -6.58 4.82 -14.27
N THR A 4 -7.77 4.38 -14.66
CA THR A 4 -8.21 4.31 -16.06
C THR A 4 -8.29 5.71 -16.68
N SER A 5 -8.74 6.70 -15.91
CA SER A 5 -8.82 8.10 -16.37
C SER A 5 -7.48 8.82 -16.41
N CYS A 6 -6.45 8.32 -15.71
CA CYS A 6 -5.18 9.02 -15.51
C CYS A 6 -3.99 8.40 -16.27
N ASN A 7 -3.92 7.07 -16.37
CA ASN A 7 -2.73 6.34 -16.84
C ASN A 7 -2.64 6.17 -18.38
N GLY A 8 -3.44 6.93 -19.14
CA GLY A 8 -3.47 6.91 -20.61
C GLY A 8 -3.18 8.28 -21.25
N LYS A 9 -3.41 8.40 -22.56
CA LYS A 9 -3.31 9.65 -23.32
C LYS A 9 -4.69 10.08 -23.81
N VAL A 10 -4.91 11.40 -23.88
CA VAL A 10 -6.11 11.99 -24.49
C VAL A 10 -5.81 12.23 -25.95
N PHE A 11 -6.56 11.59 -26.84
CA PHE A 11 -6.37 11.73 -28.29
C PHE A 11 -7.30 12.78 -28.90
N TYR A 12 -8.48 12.99 -28.30
CA TYR A 12 -9.48 13.94 -28.77
C TYR A 12 -10.33 14.45 -27.60
N ASP A 13 -10.38 15.76 -27.40
CA ASP A 13 -11.20 16.44 -26.38
C ASP A 13 -11.36 17.93 -26.74
N PRO A 14 -12.15 18.26 -27.78
CA PRO A 14 -12.25 19.62 -28.31
C PRO A 14 -12.86 20.63 -27.33
N LEU A 15 -13.71 20.17 -26.40
CA LEU A 15 -14.31 21.02 -25.36
C LEU A 15 -13.39 21.20 -24.14
N GLY A 16 -12.36 20.37 -24.01
CA GLY A 16 -11.40 20.41 -22.91
C GLY A 16 -11.94 19.93 -21.56
N GLU A 17 -13.21 19.52 -21.47
CA GLU A 17 -13.86 19.16 -20.21
C GLU A 17 -13.21 17.93 -19.59
N PHE A 18 -12.94 16.89 -20.39
CA PHE A 18 -12.29 15.68 -19.90
C PHE A 18 -10.86 15.99 -19.44
N THR A 19 -10.12 16.78 -20.21
CA THR A 19 -8.76 17.19 -19.88
C THR A 19 -8.73 17.97 -18.58
N ASN A 20 -9.70 18.86 -18.34
CA ASN A 20 -9.83 19.60 -17.10
C ASN A 20 -10.08 18.69 -15.90
N TRP A 21 -10.98 17.71 -16.02
CA TRP A 21 -11.20 16.70 -14.98
C TRP A 21 -9.97 15.82 -14.76
N ARG A 22 -9.30 15.38 -15.84
CA ARG A 22 -8.08 14.58 -15.76
C ARG A 22 -6.97 15.33 -15.03
N LYS A 23 -6.78 16.62 -15.29
CA LYS A 23 -5.81 17.46 -14.56
C LYS A 23 -6.10 17.47 -13.06
N ARG A 24 -7.37 17.67 -12.65
CA ARG A 24 -7.78 17.60 -11.25
C ARG A 24 -7.53 16.23 -10.64
N LEU A 25 -7.84 15.14 -11.35
CA LEU A 25 -7.59 13.79 -10.86
C LEU A 25 -6.10 13.50 -10.69
N LEU A 26 -5.25 14.04 -11.57
CA LEU A 26 -3.79 13.91 -11.51
C LEU A 26 -3.17 14.65 -10.31
N GLU A 27 -3.88 15.58 -9.67
CA GLU A 27 -3.50 16.16 -8.37
C GLU A 27 -3.62 15.14 -7.22
N PHE A 28 -4.15 13.95 -7.51
CA PHE A 28 -4.33 12.82 -6.61
C PHE A 28 -5.42 13.04 -5.55
N TYR A 29 -5.52 12.11 -4.59
CA TYR A 29 -6.46 12.26 -3.48
C TYR A 29 -6.14 13.50 -2.63
N PRO A 30 -7.17 14.19 -2.10
CA PRO A 30 -6.99 15.10 -0.98
C PRO A 30 -6.19 14.42 0.13
N GLU A 31 -5.32 15.16 0.81
CA GLU A 31 -4.33 14.57 1.72
C GLU A 31 -4.98 13.76 2.84
N ASP A 32 -6.06 14.23 3.44
CA ASP A 32 -6.80 13.49 4.49
C ASP A 32 -7.34 12.14 3.99
N VAL A 33 -7.76 12.06 2.72
CA VAL A 33 -8.21 10.80 2.09
C VAL A 33 -7.01 9.87 1.86
N ARG A 34 -5.87 10.41 1.43
CA ARG A 34 -4.62 9.65 1.29
C ARG A 34 -4.17 9.10 2.64
N LEU A 35 -4.14 9.91 3.69
CA LEU A 35 -3.79 9.50 5.04
C LEU A 35 -4.73 8.42 5.58
N LYS A 36 -6.05 8.53 5.35
CA LYS A 36 -6.99 7.49 5.73
C LYS A 36 -6.68 6.15 5.08
N LYS A 37 -6.37 6.17 3.78
CA LYS A 37 -6.01 4.98 3.01
C LYS A 37 -4.68 4.39 3.49
N ILE A 38 -3.67 5.21 3.74
CA ILE A 38 -2.38 4.79 4.29
C ILE A 38 -2.57 4.17 5.68
N ALA A 39 -3.34 4.81 6.57
CA ALA A 39 -3.62 4.30 7.90
C ALA A 39 -4.27 2.91 7.84
N SER A 40 -5.31 2.73 7.01
CA SER A 40 -5.94 1.42 6.78
C SER A 40 -4.96 0.39 6.21
N ARG A 41 -4.10 0.78 5.26
CA ARG A 41 -3.09 -0.12 4.70
C ARG A 41 -2.04 -0.54 5.74
N CYS A 42 -1.66 0.34 6.67
CA CYS A 42 -0.77 -0.04 7.76
C CYS A 42 -1.38 -1.20 8.57
N MET A 43 -2.69 -1.12 8.87
CA MET A 43 -3.40 -2.17 9.60
C MET A 43 -3.42 -3.49 8.82
N THR A 44 -3.78 -3.45 7.53
CA THR A 44 -3.96 -4.69 6.76
C THR A 44 -2.64 -5.33 6.34
N VAL A 45 -1.59 -4.54 6.07
CA VAL A 45 -0.23 -5.04 5.80
C VAL A 45 0.32 -5.74 7.05
N ALA A 46 0.23 -5.11 8.23
CA ALA A 46 0.69 -5.71 9.47
C ALA A 46 -0.08 -7.01 9.81
N GLN A 47 -1.40 -6.97 9.66
CA GLN A 47 -2.26 -8.11 9.97
C GLN A 47 -1.96 -9.30 9.06
N SER A 48 -1.89 -9.10 7.74
CA SER A 48 -1.64 -10.19 6.79
C SER A 48 -0.17 -10.67 6.82
N GLY A 49 0.79 -9.75 6.81
CA GLY A 49 2.22 -10.07 6.80
C GLY A 49 2.76 -10.42 8.18
N GLN A 50 3.11 -9.39 8.96
CA GLN A 50 3.86 -9.51 10.23
C GLN A 50 3.17 -10.42 11.27
N TYR A 51 1.83 -10.52 11.21
CA TYR A 51 1.04 -11.27 12.19
C TYR A 51 0.55 -12.64 11.68
N ASN A 52 -0.27 -12.66 10.63
CA ASN A 52 -1.01 -13.87 10.24
C ASN A 52 -0.15 -14.90 9.50
N PHE A 53 0.78 -14.48 8.65
CA PHE A 53 1.53 -15.41 7.81
C PHE A 53 2.31 -16.43 8.65
N ALA A 54 3.23 -15.96 9.50
CA ALA A 54 4.08 -16.82 10.34
C ALA A 54 3.25 -17.71 11.28
N ARG A 55 2.14 -17.18 11.80
CA ARG A 55 1.24 -17.91 12.70
C ARG A 55 0.49 -19.03 11.98
N SER A 56 0.05 -18.78 10.75
CA SER A 56 -0.65 -19.78 9.94
C SER A 56 0.30 -20.91 9.57
N VAL A 57 1.53 -20.59 9.17
CA VAL A 57 2.60 -21.58 8.93
C VAL A 57 2.86 -22.42 10.18
N LYS A 58 3.04 -21.80 11.35
CA LYS A 58 3.31 -22.52 12.61
C LYS A 58 2.21 -23.51 13.00
N ARG A 59 0.97 -23.27 12.54
CA ARG A 59 -0.19 -24.12 12.81
C ARG A 59 -0.46 -25.17 11.73
N GLY A 60 0.30 -25.16 10.62
CA GLY A 60 0.03 -26.02 9.47
C GLY A 60 -1.18 -25.58 8.63
N GLU A 61 -1.68 -24.35 8.82
CA GLU A 61 -2.82 -23.79 8.09
C GLU A 61 -2.36 -23.15 6.78
N TYR A 62 -2.00 -23.99 5.80
CA TYR A 62 -1.31 -23.53 4.58
C TYR A 62 -2.18 -22.67 3.65
N PHE A 63 -3.50 -22.93 3.59
CA PHE A 63 -4.42 -22.06 2.85
C PHE A 63 -4.42 -20.63 3.43
N ALA A 64 -4.49 -20.53 4.76
CA ALA A 64 -4.46 -19.23 5.44
C ALA A 64 -3.10 -18.53 5.25
N ALA A 65 -1.99 -19.28 5.26
CA ALA A 65 -0.66 -18.74 4.96
C ALA A 65 -0.58 -18.17 3.53
N GLN A 66 -1.04 -18.93 2.52
CA GLN A 66 -1.04 -18.48 1.12
C GLN A 66 -1.95 -17.26 0.91
N TYR A 67 -3.12 -17.25 1.55
CA TYR A 67 -4.03 -16.11 1.52
C TYR A 67 -3.37 -14.86 2.13
N ALA A 68 -2.76 -15.02 3.30
CA ALA A 68 -2.07 -13.94 4.01
C ALA A 68 -0.93 -13.36 3.18
N GLU A 69 -0.09 -14.21 2.56
CA GLU A 69 0.97 -13.79 1.64
C GLU A 69 0.43 -13.00 0.45
N THR A 70 -0.63 -13.52 -0.21
CA THR A 70 -1.24 -12.86 -1.38
C THR A 70 -1.83 -11.50 -1.01
N LYS A 71 -2.53 -11.43 0.14
CA LYS A 71 -3.11 -10.19 0.65
C LYS A 71 -2.05 -9.17 1.03
N PHE A 72 -0.98 -9.62 1.67
CA PHE A 72 0.17 -8.79 2.03
C PHE A 72 0.79 -8.13 0.80
N CYS A 73 1.12 -8.93 -0.22
CA CYS A 73 1.65 -8.42 -1.49
C CYS A 73 0.73 -7.36 -2.11
N ALA A 74 -0.58 -7.62 -2.10
CA ALA A 74 -1.55 -6.70 -2.67
C ALA A 74 -1.63 -5.36 -1.91
N ASP A 75 -1.63 -5.42 -0.59
CA ASP A 75 -1.72 -4.24 0.25
C ASP A 75 -0.42 -3.41 0.23
N VAL A 76 0.74 -4.07 0.19
CA VAL A 76 2.04 -3.40 0.06
C VAL A 76 2.11 -2.65 -1.27
N ILE A 77 1.73 -3.28 -2.38
CA ILE A 77 1.70 -2.59 -3.68
C ILE A 77 0.76 -1.39 -3.60
N SER A 78 -0.44 -1.57 -3.04
CA SER A 78 -1.39 -0.47 -2.84
C SER A 78 -0.80 0.65 -1.96
N MET A 79 -0.03 0.33 -0.91
CA MET A 79 0.65 1.30 -0.06
C MET A 79 1.67 2.11 -0.85
N VAL A 80 2.51 1.46 -1.65
CA VAL A 80 3.54 2.13 -2.46
C VAL A 80 2.92 3.08 -3.48
N PHE A 81 1.77 2.73 -4.07
CA PHE A 81 1.02 3.65 -4.93
C PHE A 81 0.52 4.91 -4.17
N LEU A 82 0.04 4.75 -2.94
CA LEU A 82 -0.39 5.88 -2.08
C LEU A 82 0.78 6.79 -1.68
N ILE A 83 1.93 6.20 -1.35
CA ILE A 83 3.20 6.90 -1.07
C ILE A 83 3.61 7.76 -2.28
N ASN A 84 3.57 7.18 -3.48
CA ASN A 84 3.94 7.87 -4.72
C ASN A 84 2.86 8.80 -5.27
N LYS A 85 1.73 8.96 -4.58
CA LYS A 85 0.56 9.74 -5.03
C LYS A 85 0.10 9.36 -6.46
N LYS A 86 0.07 8.06 -6.76
CA LYS A 86 -0.43 7.51 -8.03
C LYS A 86 -1.56 6.52 -7.80
N TYR A 87 -2.54 6.48 -8.69
CA TYR A 87 -3.61 5.49 -8.62
C TYR A 87 -3.10 4.13 -9.08
N ALA A 88 -3.25 3.11 -8.23
CA ALA A 88 -2.93 1.73 -8.58
C ALA A 88 -3.78 1.26 -9.76
N PRO A 89 -3.19 0.61 -10.78
CA PRO A 89 -3.93 0.04 -11.89
C PRO A 89 -4.68 -1.23 -11.47
N TYR A 90 -5.40 -1.85 -12.40
CA TYR A 90 -6.09 -3.12 -12.16
C TYR A 90 -5.12 -4.20 -11.67
N HIS A 91 -5.62 -5.11 -10.80
CA HIS A 91 -4.76 -6.02 -10.03
C HIS A 91 -3.79 -6.83 -10.88
N LYS A 92 -4.20 -7.25 -12.10
CA LYS A 92 -3.34 -8.03 -13.00
C LYS A 92 -2.07 -7.29 -13.45
N TRP A 93 -2.06 -5.96 -13.37
CA TRP A 93 -0.95 -5.11 -13.81
C TRP A 93 -0.18 -4.47 -12.67
N MET A 94 -0.68 -4.55 -11.44
CA MET A 94 -0.18 -3.71 -10.35
C MET A 94 1.25 -4.06 -9.92
N HIS A 95 1.63 -5.35 -9.96
CA HIS A 95 3.01 -5.76 -9.66
C HIS A 95 3.99 -5.22 -10.70
N ARG A 96 3.68 -5.34 -11.99
CA ARG A 96 4.51 -4.75 -13.05
C ARG A 96 4.63 -3.24 -12.91
N ALA A 97 3.52 -2.56 -12.65
CA ALA A 97 3.46 -1.11 -12.57
C ALA A 97 4.16 -0.53 -11.33
N VAL A 98 4.26 -1.28 -10.22
CA VAL A 98 4.95 -0.81 -9.00
C VAL A 98 6.43 -0.55 -9.26
N ARG A 99 7.04 -1.27 -10.21
CA ARG A 99 8.46 -1.16 -10.56
C ARG A 99 8.85 0.25 -11.02
N GLU A 100 7.94 0.94 -11.71
CA GLU A 100 8.17 2.27 -12.29
C GLU A 100 7.97 3.42 -11.29
N LEU A 101 7.65 3.11 -10.03
CA LEU A 101 7.45 4.13 -9.00
C LEU A 101 8.79 4.59 -8.41
N PRO A 102 9.04 5.91 -8.32
CA PRO A 102 10.32 6.44 -7.86
C PRO A 102 10.62 6.11 -6.39
N VAL A 103 9.59 6.04 -5.55
CA VAL A 103 9.74 5.74 -4.12
C VAL A 103 9.40 4.27 -3.88
N LEU A 104 10.39 3.49 -3.40
CA LEU A 104 10.30 2.06 -3.08
C LEU A 104 9.94 1.11 -4.26
N GLY A 105 9.65 1.61 -5.46
CA GLY A 105 9.05 0.83 -6.55
C GLY A 105 9.82 -0.42 -6.95
N GLU A 106 11.07 -0.25 -7.40
CA GLU A 106 11.90 -1.39 -7.82
C GLU A 106 12.23 -2.35 -6.66
N ASN A 107 12.52 -1.82 -5.47
CA ASN A 107 12.78 -2.64 -4.28
C ASN A 107 11.58 -3.54 -3.94
N ILE A 108 10.37 -3.00 -3.96
CA ILE A 108 9.15 -3.74 -3.66
C ILE A 108 8.82 -4.72 -4.79
N PHE A 109 9.04 -4.35 -6.04
CA PHE A 109 8.89 -5.26 -7.18
C PHE A 109 9.73 -6.53 -7.00
N LEU A 110 11.03 -6.35 -6.71
CA LEU A 110 11.99 -7.44 -6.54
C LEU A 110 11.66 -8.29 -5.31
N LYS A 111 11.47 -7.67 -4.14
CA LYS A 111 11.17 -8.40 -2.90
C LYS A 111 9.86 -9.19 -2.96
N ILE A 112 8.82 -8.66 -3.62
CA ILE A 112 7.59 -9.43 -3.86
C ILE A 112 7.86 -10.62 -4.78
N GLY A 113 8.69 -10.45 -5.82
CA GLY A 113 9.13 -11.55 -6.68
C GLY A 113 9.84 -12.66 -5.89
N ASP A 114 10.78 -12.29 -5.02
CA ASP A 114 11.49 -13.21 -4.14
C ASP A 114 10.55 -13.91 -3.14
N LEU A 115 9.57 -13.18 -2.60
CA LEU A 115 8.58 -13.71 -1.65
C LEU A 115 7.74 -14.82 -2.28
N ILE A 116 7.16 -14.57 -3.46
CA ILE A 116 6.23 -15.51 -4.11
C ILE A 116 6.94 -16.72 -4.73
N THR A 117 8.24 -16.60 -5.04
CA THR A 117 9.04 -17.70 -5.62
C THR A 117 9.78 -18.52 -4.58
N SER A 118 9.86 -18.05 -3.33
CA SER A 118 10.48 -18.81 -2.25
C SER A 118 9.60 -20.00 -1.82
N HIS A 119 10.25 -21.12 -1.48
CA HIS A 119 9.59 -22.29 -0.86
C HIS A 119 9.91 -22.42 0.63
N GLU A 120 10.72 -21.51 1.18
CA GLU A 120 11.18 -21.54 2.57
C GLU A 120 10.42 -20.51 3.41
N TYR A 121 9.59 -20.97 4.35
CA TYR A 121 8.76 -20.07 5.15
C TYR A 121 9.57 -19.06 5.97
N GLN A 122 10.75 -19.43 6.48
CA GLN A 122 11.61 -18.49 7.22
C GLN A 122 12.13 -17.36 6.33
N LYS A 123 12.49 -17.69 5.08
CA LYS A 123 12.88 -16.68 4.08
C LYS A 123 11.70 -15.76 3.76
N LYS A 124 10.49 -16.30 3.59
CA LYS A 124 9.28 -15.50 3.38
C LYS A 124 9.01 -14.52 4.54
N ILE A 125 9.14 -14.99 5.79
CA ILE A 125 8.99 -14.15 6.99
C ILE A 125 10.01 -13.01 6.99
N ALA A 126 11.29 -13.31 6.72
CA ALA A 126 12.33 -12.28 6.64
C ALA A 126 12.04 -11.23 5.55
N ILE A 127 11.58 -11.66 4.37
CA ILE A 127 11.21 -10.74 3.29
C ILE A 127 10.00 -9.86 3.67
N ILE A 128 9.01 -10.42 4.38
CA ILE A 128 7.85 -9.67 4.89
C ILE A 128 8.31 -8.56 5.86
N GLU A 129 9.17 -8.89 6.82
CA GLU A 129 9.69 -7.89 7.77
C GLU A 129 10.55 -6.83 7.09
N ASP A 130 11.41 -7.22 6.15
CA ASP A 130 12.19 -6.29 5.33
C ASP A 130 11.29 -5.29 4.58
N ILE A 131 10.23 -5.78 3.95
CA ILE A 131 9.25 -4.93 3.24
C ILE A 131 8.59 -3.97 4.22
N CYS A 132 8.17 -4.46 5.40
CA CYS A 132 7.53 -3.61 6.42
C CYS A 132 8.48 -2.52 6.91
N SER A 133 9.75 -2.86 7.15
CA SER A 133 10.80 -1.92 7.55
C SER A 133 11.05 -0.83 6.49
N LEU A 134 11.11 -1.21 5.21
CA LEU A 134 11.24 -0.24 4.11
C LEU A 134 10.06 0.73 4.05
N VAL A 135 8.83 0.21 4.18
CA VAL A 135 7.62 1.04 4.21
C VAL A 135 7.64 1.97 5.43
N LEU A 136 7.93 1.45 6.63
CA LEU A 136 7.99 2.26 7.85
C LEU A 136 9.03 3.37 7.78
N LYS A 137 10.23 3.07 7.28
CA LYS A 137 11.26 4.08 7.05
C LYS A 137 10.76 5.18 6.12
N GLN A 138 10.05 4.83 5.05
CA GLN A 138 9.48 5.82 4.15
C GLN A 138 8.36 6.65 4.80
N LEU A 139 7.46 6.03 5.58
CA LEU A 139 6.42 6.74 6.30
C LEU A 139 6.99 7.72 7.33
N ARG A 140 8.09 7.35 8.00
CA ARG A 140 8.86 8.25 8.89
C ARG A 140 9.50 9.40 8.11
N ASN A 141 10.12 9.12 6.96
CA ASN A 141 10.70 10.14 6.09
C ASN A 141 9.68 11.15 5.56
N GLU A 142 8.45 10.71 5.27
CA GLU A 142 7.33 11.61 4.93
C GLU A 142 6.75 12.36 6.14
N GLY A 143 7.27 12.11 7.34
CA GLY A 143 6.76 12.69 8.57
C GLY A 143 5.31 12.28 8.84
N LEU A 144 4.91 11.06 8.48
CA LEU A 144 3.56 10.53 8.77
C LEU A 144 3.48 9.84 10.12
N THR A 145 4.61 9.39 10.65
CA THR A 145 4.71 8.76 11.96
C THR A 145 6.11 8.96 12.54
N ASP A 146 6.17 9.09 13.87
CA ASP A 146 7.35 9.28 14.70
C ASP A 146 7.52 8.15 15.74
N PHE A 147 6.59 7.18 15.74
CA PHE A 147 6.65 6.04 16.63
C PHE A 147 7.83 5.13 16.31
N SER A 148 8.46 4.56 17.34
CA SER A 148 9.66 3.75 17.22
C SER A 148 9.40 2.26 17.00
N GLY A 149 8.16 1.79 17.17
CA GLY A 149 7.81 0.39 16.95
C GLY A 149 8.03 -0.07 15.50
N ASP A 150 8.18 -1.38 15.31
CA ASP A 150 8.45 -1.99 14.01
C ASP A 150 7.22 -2.66 13.40
N PHE A 151 6.10 -2.68 14.13
CA PHE A 151 4.83 -3.20 13.64
C PHE A 151 4.01 -2.09 13.00
N LEU A 152 3.72 -2.21 11.70
CA LEU A 152 2.89 -1.24 10.96
C LEU A 152 1.52 -1.01 11.62
N LEU A 153 1.02 -1.99 12.36
CA LEU A 153 -0.25 -1.92 13.11
C LEU A 153 -0.29 -0.70 14.05
N ASP A 154 0.81 -0.38 14.70
CA ASP A 154 0.88 0.70 15.69
C ASP A 154 0.89 2.09 15.03
N HIS A 155 1.32 2.16 13.78
CA HIS A 155 1.42 3.41 13.02
C HIS A 155 0.08 3.83 12.39
N GLY A 156 -0.82 2.89 12.10
CA GLY A 156 -2.11 3.18 11.49
C GLY A 156 -2.93 4.20 12.29
N PRO A 157 -3.17 3.99 13.60
CA PRO A 157 -3.89 4.96 14.44
C PRO A 157 -3.19 6.32 14.54
N ILE A 158 -1.85 6.33 14.58
CA ILE A 158 -1.05 7.56 14.63
C ILE A 158 -1.25 8.38 13.36
N ILE A 159 -1.15 7.75 12.19
CA ILE A 159 -1.38 8.40 10.91
C ILE A 159 -2.83 8.91 10.83
N GLN A 160 -3.79 8.12 11.29
CA GLN A 160 -5.20 8.53 11.32
C GLN A 160 -5.45 9.74 12.22
N SER A 161 -4.75 9.87 13.34
CA SER A 161 -4.90 11.02 14.25
C SER A 161 -4.50 12.36 13.60
N ARG A 162 -3.67 12.32 12.54
CA ARG A 162 -3.19 13.49 11.79
C ARG A 162 -4.18 13.98 10.72
N ILE A 163 -5.27 13.25 10.47
CA ILE A 163 -6.33 13.66 9.55
C ILE A 163 -7.06 14.89 10.11
N LYS A 164 -7.18 15.94 9.31
CA LYS A 164 -7.79 17.21 9.76
C LYS A 164 -9.31 17.09 9.83
N ASP A 165 -9.93 16.55 8.78
CA ASP A 165 -11.37 16.32 8.71
C ASP A 165 -11.85 15.40 9.86
N PRO A 166 -12.70 15.89 10.78
CA PRO A 166 -13.16 15.09 11.94
C PRO A 166 -14.00 13.87 11.54
N SER A 167 -14.76 13.96 10.45
CA SER A 167 -15.59 12.84 9.98
C SER A 167 -14.74 11.69 9.50
N LEU A 168 -13.72 11.96 8.66
CA LEU A 168 -12.78 10.96 8.18
C LEU A 168 -11.92 10.39 9.31
N ARG A 169 -11.44 11.25 10.23
CA ARG A 169 -10.64 10.84 11.38
C ARG A 169 -11.40 9.94 12.35
N GLY A 170 -12.71 10.16 12.52
CA GLY A 170 -13.58 9.34 13.39
C GLY A 170 -13.96 7.97 12.82
N LYS A 171 -13.67 7.70 11.54
CA LYS A 171 -13.99 6.38 10.92
C LYS A 171 -13.08 5.30 11.48
N ASN A 172 -13.56 4.05 11.44
CA ASN A 172 -12.75 2.89 11.81
C ASN A 172 -11.43 2.84 11.00
N VAL A 173 -10.29 2.70 11.68
CA VAL A 173 -8.95 2.67 11.07
C VAL A 173 -8.77 1.55 10.05
N TRP A 174 -9.45 0.43 10.26
CA TRP A 174 -9.40 -0.74 9.37
C TRP A 174 -10.08 -0.48 8.02
N VAL A 175 -10.95 0.52 7.92
CA VAL A 175 -11.69 0.85 6.69
C VAL A 175 -11.02 2.02 5.96
N GLY A 176 -10.60 1.81 4.70
CA GLY A 176 -9.89 2.78 3.87
C GLY A 176 -10.63 3.21 2.61
#